data_AF-A0A818QG69-F1
#
_entry.id   AF-A0A818QG69-F1
#
_cell.length_a   1.000
_cell.length_b   1.000
_cell.length_c   1.000
_cell.angle_alpha   90.00
_cell.angle_beta   90.00
_cell.angle_gamma   90.00
#
_symmetry.space_group_name_H-M   'P 1'
#
loop_
_entity.id
_entity.type
_entity.pdbx_description
1 polymer ?
#
loop_
_entity_poly.entity_id
_entity_poly.type
_entity_poly.pdbx_seq_one_letter_code
_entity_poly.pdbx_strand_id
1 'polypeptide(L)'
;MNDTSSFEHELFALVSQAFPYLEKLYVYNFQAQKNKQHSSTLIVFSHLVKLILSAVHVDYAEQFLFEKNTRLPRLLELTIEYETLAIVTNNFTNDAARLNCVNLQNIHIEGSFVRPESFHHYFPLLIGGCTFDRPLLGEFYSYENGLETHTSLKENGTVDRRSYRRESGAGATRKDGGDLLVTQDLGHC
;
A
#
# COMPACT_ATOMS: atom_id res chain seq x y z
N MET A 1 10.88 -10.96 22.41
CA MET A 1 9.58 -11.66 22.34
C MET A 1 8.83 -10.91 21.27
N ASN A 2 8.81 -11.45 20.06
CA ASN A 2 8.22 -10.73 18.93
C ASN A 2 6.75 -11.12 18.91
N ASP A 3 5.90 -10.31 19.53
CA ASP A 3 4.45 -10.42 19.43
C ASP A 3 4.02 -10.02 18.00
N THR A 4 4.43 -10.80 17.00
CA THR A 4 3.97 -10.66 15.63
C THR A 4 2.64 -11.39 15.50
N SER A 5 1.59 -10.79 16.06
CA SER A 5 0.23 -11.25 15.84
C SER A 5 -0.35 -10.58 14.59
N SER A 6 -1.09 -11.35 13.79
CA SER A 6 -1.88 -10.82 12.69
C SER A 6 -3.00 -9.92 13.21
N PHE A 7 -3.31 -8.85 12.48
CA PHE A 7 -4.49 -8.02 12.77
C PHE A 7 -5.69 -8.56 12.01
N GLU A 8 -6.62 -9.21 12.71
CA GLU A 8 -7.81 -9.75 12.06
C GLU A 8 -8.85 -8.66 11.75
N HIS A 9 -9.82 -8.96 10.88
CA HIS A 9 -10.86 -8.04 10.45
C HIS A 9 -11.62 -7.41 11.64
N GLU A 10 -11.87 -8.18 12.68
CA GLU A 10 -12.57 -7.75 13.89
C GLU A 10 -11.85 -6.60 14.60
N LEU A 11 -10.51 -6.56 14.55
CA LEU A 11 -9.76 -5.45 15.14
C LEU A 11 -10.12 -4.13 14.45
N PHE A 12 -10.13 -4.11 13.12
CA PHE A 12 -10.45 -2.90 12.36
C PHE A 12 -11.93 -2.52 12.50
N ALA A 13 -12.82 -3.50 12.64
CA ALA A 13 -14.22 -3.24 12.98
C ALA A 13 -14.34 -2.55 14.35
N LEU A 14 -13.64 -3.05 15.38
CA LEU A 14 -13.59 -2.42 16.71
C LEU A 14 -13.00 -1.01 16.65
N VAL A 15 -11.91 -0.80 15.90
CA VAL A 15 -11.31 0.53 15.72
C VAL A 15 -12.33 1.49 15.08
N SER A 16 -13.05 1.08 14.05
CA SER A 16 -14.05 1.93 13.39
C SER A 16 -15.20 2.35 14.33
N GLN A 17 -15.58 1.46 15.27
CA GLN A 17 -16.65 1.71 16.23
C GLN A 17 -16.18 2.55 17.41
N ALA A 18 -14.97 2.29 17.91
CA ALA A 18 -14.39 3.01 19.04
C ALA A 18 -13.94 4.43 18.64
N PHE A 19 -13.53 4.62 17.39
CA PHE A 19 -13.02 5.90 16.87
C PHE A 19 -13.79 6.33 15.61
N PRO A 20 -15.08 6.70 15.73
CA PRO A 20 -15.92 7.03 14.58
C PRO A 20 -15.42 8.25 13.80
N TYR A 21 -14.63 9.13 14.43
CA TYR A 21 -14.02 10.32 13.84
C TYR A 21 -12.53 10.15 13.51
N LEU A 22 -12.04 8.91 13.36
CA LEU A 22 -10.65 8.65 13.01
C LEU A 22 -10.33 9.22 11.62
N GLU A 23 -9.40 10.17 11.56
CA GLU A 23 -8.98 10.80 10.30
C GLU A 23 -7.75 10.16 9.66
N LYS A 24 -6.88 9.56 10.48
CA LYS A 24 -5.59 9.00 10.04
C LYS A 24 -5.41 7.60 10.61
N LEU A 25 -5.09 6.62 9.77
CA LEU A 25 -4.82 5.25 10.19
C LEU A 25 -3.50 4.76 9.58
N TYR A 26 -2.65 4.23 10.43
CA TYR A 26 -1.35 3.66 10.07
C TYR A 26 -1.38 2.16 10.39
N VAL A 27 -1.13 1.34 9.39
CA VAL A 27 -1.05 -0.12 9.54
C VAL A 27 0.34 -0.56 9.10
N TYR A 28 1.04 -1.26 9.99
CA TYR A 28 2.36 -1.82 9.75
C TYR A 28 2.38 -3.24 10.30
N ASN A 29 2.11 -4.22 9.44
CA ASN A 29 2.04 -5.63 9.84
C ASN A 29 2.29 -6.56 8.65
N PHE A 30 3.40 -7.27 8.69
CA PHE A 30 3.79 -8.22 7.63
C PHE A 30 3.10 -9.59 7.74
N GLN A 31 2.38 -9.86 8.83
CA GLN A 31 1.72 -11.15 9.03
C GLN A 31 0.41 -11.21 8.25
N ALA A 32 0.23 -12.28 7.46
CA ALA A 32 -1.04 -12.55 6.79
C ALA A 32 -2.20 -12.64 7.81
N GLN A 33 -3.39 -12.22 7.40
CA GLN A 33 -4.60 -12.41 8.19
C GLN A 33 -4.95 -13.89 8.21
N LYS A 34 -5.22 -14.44 9.40
CA LYS A 34 -5.55 -15.86 9.52
C LYS A 34 -6.95 -16.15 9.02
N ASN A 35 -7.87 -15.19 9.21
CA ASN A 35 -9.29 -15.36 8.93
C ASN A 35 -9.75 -14.48 7.74
N LYS A 36 -9.10 -14.61 6.57
CA LYS A 36 -9.50 -13.90 5.32
C LYS A 36 -10.97 -14.08 4.92
N GLN A 37 -11.55 -15.22 5.32
CA GLN A 37 -12.86 -15.66 4.85
C GLN A 37 -13.98 -15.07 5.71
N HIS A 38 -14.74 -14.15 5.11
CA HIS A 38 -16.17 -13.95 5.40
C HIS A 38 -16.54 -13.30 6.73
N SER A 39 -15.89 -12.21 7.11
CA SER A 39 -16.67 -11.21 7.83
C SER A 39 -17.70 -10.62 6.86
N SER A 40 -18.98 -10.91 7.07
CA SER A 40 -20.09 -10.20 6.41
C SER A 40 -20.22 -8.76 6.87
N THR A 41 -19.44 -8.36 7.88
CA THR A 41 -19.52 -7.04 8.49
C THR A 41 -18.68 -6.07 7.68
N LEU A 42 -19.37 -5.28 6.87
CA LEU A 42 -18.80 -4.13 6.18
C LEU A 42 -18.27 -3.12 7.21
N ILE A 43 -16.98 -2.80 7.16
CA ILE A 43 -16.38 -1.77 8.01
C ILE A 43 -16.56 -0.42 7.32
N VAL A 44 -16.92 0.62 8.07
CA VAL A 44 -17.06 1.98 7.53
C VAL A 44 -16.22 2.93 8.35
N PHE A 45 -15.21 3.54 7.71
CA PHE A 45 -14.49 4.66 8.29
C PHE A 45 -14.96 5.97 7.66
N SER A 46 -16.06 6.51 8.19
CA SER A 46 -16.74 7.68 7.62
C SER A 46 -15.88 8.94 7.53
N HIS A 47 -14.87 9.06 8.38
CA HIS A 47 -14.03 10.25 8.53
C HIS A 47 -12.56 10.03 8.16
N LEU A 48 -12.16 8.83 7.73
CA LEU A 48 -10.77 8.55 7.41
C LEU A 48 -10.36 9.28 6.14
N VAL A 49 -9.41 10.20 6.29
CA VAL A 49 -8.83 11.03 5.23
C VAL A 49 -7.53 10.43 4.71
N LYS A 50 -6.71 9.88 5.61
CA LYS A 50 -5.38 9.34 5.30
C LYS A 50 -5.22 7.90 5.78
N LEU A 51 -4.79 7.05 4.86
CA LEU A 51 -4.46 5.65 5.14
C LEU A 51 -3.00 5.38 4.75
N ILE A 52 -2.22 4.85 5.69
CA ILE A 52 -0.84 4.42 5.46
C ILE A 52 -0.76 2.92 5.63
N LEU A 53 -0.43 2.23 4.55
CA LEU A 53 -0.20 0.80 4.42
C LEU A 53 1.26 0.56 4.04
N SER A 54 2.17 0.85 4.97
CA SER A 54 3.62 0.63 4.76
C SER A 54 3.99 -0.73 5.33
N ALA A 55 4.78 -1.52 4.58
CA ALA A 55 5.29 -2.81 5.04
C ALA A 55 4.19 -3.73 5.62
N VAL A 56 3.07 -3.77 4.90
CA VAL A 56 1.92 -4.60 5.22
C VAL A 56 1.87 -5.84 4.37
N HIS A 57 1.30 -6.93 4.91
CA HIS A 57 0.86 -8.04 4.07
C HIS A 57 -0.27 -7.59 3.13
N VAL A 58 -0.38 -8.24 1.96
CA VAL A 58 -1.37 -7.89 0.92
C VAL A 58 -2.82 -7.91 1.43
N ASP A 59 -3.09 -8.76 2.42
CA ASP A 59 -4.42 -8.97 3.03
C ASP A 59 -4.99 -7.66 3.60
N TYR A 60 -4.15 -6.84 4.22
CA TYR A 60 -4.58 -5.56 4.77
C TYR A 60 -4.98 -4.61 3.64
N ALA A 61 -4.21 -4.56 2.56
CA ALA A 61 -4.55 -3.78 1.39
C ALA A 61 -5.84 -4.28 0.71
N GLU A 62 -6.05 -5.60 0.60
CA GLU A 62 -7.33 -6.16 0.14
C GLU A 62 -8.50 -5.75 1.04
N GLN A 63 -8.31 -5.76 2.37
CA GLN A 63 -9.36 -5.39 3.32
C GLN A 63 -9.76 -3.91 3.18
N PHE A 64 -8.79 -3.01 3.06
CA PHE A 64 -9.06 -1.57 2.99
C PHE A 64 -9.46 -1.07 1.59
N LEU A 65 -8.84 -1.60 0.53
CA LEU A 65 -9.06 -1.09 -0.82
C LEU A 65 -10.31 -1.70 -1.48
N PHE A 66 -10.74 -2.91 -1.11
CA PHE A 66 -11.97 -3.47 -1.66
C PHE A 66 -13.21 -2.96 -0.91
N GLU A 67 -14.11 -2.29 -1.66
CA GLU A 67 -15.31 -1.67 -1.09
C GLU A 67 -16.23 -2.68 -0.37
N LYS A 68 -16.25 -3.94 -0.81
CA LYS A 68 -17.03 -5.02 -0.17
C LYS A 68 -16.61 -5.30 1.28
N ASN A 69 -15.38 -4.95 1.64
CA ASN A 69 -14.79 -5.21 2.96
C ASN A 69 -14.82 -3.94 3.81
N THR A 70 -14.40 -2.82 3.24
CA THR A 70 -14.31 -1.53 3.92
C THR A 70 -14.77 -0.40 3.02
N ARG A 71 -15.57 0.53 3.55
CA ARG A 71 -15.91 1.80 2.87
C ARG A 71 -15.13 2.95 3.45
N LEU A 72 -14.49 3.70 2.56
CA LEU A 72 -13.62 4.84 2.89
C LEU A 72 -14.08 6.10 2.14
N PRO A 73 -15.30 6.63 2.39
CA PRO A 73 -15.93 7.66 1.55
C PRO A 73 -15.16 8.99 1.52
N ARG A 74 -14.27 9.24 2.48
CA ARG A 74 -13.48 10.47 2.60
C ARG A 74 -11.98 10.25 2.40
N LEU A 75 -11.56 9.10 1.89
CA LEU A 75 -10.14 8.84 1.68
C LEU A 75 -9.59 9.76 0.58
N LEU A 76 -8.62 10.59 0.94
CA LEU A 76 -7.95 11.53 0.04
C LEU A 76 -6.47 11.19 -0.15
N GLU A 77 -5.85 10.57 0.85
CA GLU A 77 -4.43 10.22 0.85
C GLU A 77 -4.20 8.74 1.12
N LEU A 78 -3.44 8.08 0.25
CA LEU A 78 -2.99 6.70 0.41
C LEU A 78 -1.47 6.61 0.35
N THR A 79 -0.85 5.94 1.31
CA THR A 79 0.54 5.49 1.23
C THR A 79 0.57 3.97 1.15
N ILE A 80 1.23 3.41 0.14
CA ILE A 80 1.28 1.96 -0.09
C ILE A 80 2.50 1.56 -0.92
N GLU A 81 3.03 0.36 -0.70
CA GLU A 81 4.05 -0.23 -1.59
C GLU A 81 3.47 -0.57 -2.98
N TYR A 82 4.25 -0.30 -4.04
CA TYR A 82 3.81 -0.57 -5.41
C TYR A 82 3.43 -2.04 -5.62
N GLU A 83 4.25 -2.97 -5.14
CA GLU A 83 4.03 -4.41 -5.30
C GLU A 83 2.69 -4.83 -4.69
N THR A 84 2.40 -4.38 -3.48
CA THR A 84 1.14 -4.63 -2.79
C THR A 84 -0.06 -4.05 -3.55
N LEU A 85 0.05 -2.79 -4.01
CA LEU A 85 -1.00 -2.16 -4.81
C LEU A 85 -1.25 -2.90 -6.12
N ALA A 86 -0.18 -3.31 -6.81
CA ALA A 86 -0.26 -4.05 -8.06
C ALA A 86 -0.94 -5.42 -7.85
N ILE A 87 -0.63 -6.14 -6.76
CA ILE A 87 -1.28 -7.43 -6.47
C ILE A 87 -2.78 -7.23 -6.21
N VAL A 88 -3.17 -6.30 -5.32
CA VAL A 88 -4.59 -6.08 -4.96
C VAL A 88 -5.43 -5.63 -6.15
N THR A 89 -4.86 -4.79 -7.00
CA THR A 89 -5.54 -4.29 -8.20
C THR A 89 -5.42 -5.25 -9.40
N ASN A 90 -4.73 -6.38 -9.24
CA ASN A 90 -4.36 -7.29 -10.34
C ASN A 90 -3.74 -6.53 -11.53
N ASN A 91 -2.67 -5.78 -11.26
CA ASN A 91 -2.04 -4.83 -12.18
C ASN A 91 -3.05 -3.84 -12.79
N PHE A 92 -3.90 -3.25 -11.94
CA PHE A 92 -4.90 -2.27 -12.35
C PHE A 92 -5.92 -2.81 -13.37
N THR A 93 -6.34 -4.07 -13.21
CA THR A 93 -7.41 -4.70 -14.00
C THR A 93 -8.63 -5.09 -13.16
N ASN A 94 -8.51 -5.10 -11.83
CA ASN A 94 -9.59 -5.43 -10.89
C ASN A 94 -10.34 -4.19 -10.37
N ASP A 95 -11.52 -3.94 -10.92
CA ASP A 95 -12.38 -2.80 -10.57
C ASP A 95 -12.88 -2.78 -9.11
N ALA A 96 -12.77 -3.90 -8.36
CA ALA A 96 -13.23 -3.96 -6.97
C ALA A 96 -12.50 -2.98 -6.04
N ALA A 97 -11.23 -2.67 -6.34
CA ALA A 97 -10.46 -1.68 -5.58
C ALA A 97 -10.71 -0.23 -6.03
N ARG A 98 -11.29 -0.03 -7.21
CA ARG A 98 -11.40 1.29 -7.85
C ARG A 98 -12.27 2.26 -7.05
N LEU A 99 -13.32 1.76 -6.42
CA LEU A 99 -14.32 2.61 -5.76
C LEU A 99 -13.78 3.35 -4.53
N ASN A 100 -12.93 2.71 -3.72
CA ASN A 100 -12.26 3.41 -2.62
C ASN A 100 -11.11 4.31 -3.10
N CYS A 101 -10.62 4.12 -4.33
CA CYS A 101 -9.51 4.89 -4.89
C CYS A 101 -9.94 6.13 -5.70
N VAL A 102 -11.18 6.17 -6.19
CA VAL A 102 -11.65 7.21 -7.14
C VAL A 102 -11.54 8.64 -6.60
N ASN A 103 -11.65 8.80 -5.28
CA ASN A 103 -11.61 10.09 -4.59
C ASN A 103 -10.19 10.50 -4.15
N LEU A 104 -9.18 9.63 -4.35
CA LEU A 104 -7.81 9.91 -3.93
C LEU A 104 -7.25 11.11 -4.70
N GLN A 105 -6.72 12.06 -3.93
CA GLN A 105 -6.08 13.27 -4.42
C GLN A 105 -4.55 13.17 -4.32
N ASN A 106 -4.06 12.36 -3.38
CA ASN A 106 -2.64 12.08 -3.22
C ASN A 106 -2.42 10.59 -3.03
N ILE A 107 -1.42 10.05 -3.74
CA ILE A 107 -0.92 8.71 -3.51
C ILE A 107 0.60 8.77 -3.38
N HIS A 108 1.09 8.22 -2.29
CA HIS A 108 2.49 8.00 -2.05
C HIS A 108 2.80 6.53 -2.28
N ILE A 109 3.63 6.24 -3.27
CA ILE A 109 3.98 4.87 -3.65
C ILE A 109 5.40 4.58 -3.17
N GLU A 110 5.51 3.64 -2.24
CA GLU A 110 6.79 3.15 -1.74
C GLU A 110 7.38 2.14 -2.74
N GLY A 111 8.70 2.21 -2.94
CA GLY A 111 9.43 1.31 -3.86
C GLY A 111 9.59 1.83 -5.29
N SER A 112 10.03 0.94 -6.20
CA SER A 112 10.14 1.24 -7.63
C SER A 112 8.75 1.25 -8.25
N PHE A 113 8.37 2.36 -8.88
CA PHE A 113 7.09 2.51 -9.53
C PHE A 113 7.25 2.72 -11.04
N VAL A 114 6.61 1.84 -11.80
CA VAL A 114 6.41 2.04 -13.24
C VAL A 114 4.93 2.30 -13.43
N ARG A 115 4.56 3.49 -13.94
CA ARG A 115 3.16 3.86 -14.15
C ARG A 115 2.54 2.99 -15.26
N PRO A 116 1.58 2.10 -14.96
CA PRO A 116 0.87 1.39 -16.00
C PRO A 116 -0.11 2.34 -16.72
N GLU A 117 -0.44 2.02 -17.97
CA GLU A 117 -1.36 2.83 -18.76
C GLU A 117 -2.73 2.99 -18.06
N SER A 118 -3.24 1.94 -17.43
CA SER A 118 -4.53 1.94 -16.73
C SER A 118 -4.53 2.67 -15.39
N PHE A 119 -3.39 3.17 -14.91
CA PHE A 119 -3.27 3.80 -13.60
C PHE A 119 -4.24 4.97 -13.40
N HIS A 120 -4.44 5.79 -14.44
CA HIS A 120 -5.32 6.96 -14.39
C HIS A 120 -6.80 6.60 -14.22
N HIS A 121 -7.22 5.37 -14.54
CA HIS A 121 -8.59 4.90 -14.30
C HIS A 121 -8.85 4.62 -12.81
N TYR A 122 -7.82 4.33 -12.03
CA TYR A 122 -7.94 4.07 -10.59
C TYR A 122 -7.87 5.35 -9.76
N PHE A 123 -7.13 6.34 -10.26
CA PHE A 123 -6.87 7.59 -9.53
C PHE A 123 -7.11 8.82 -10.41
N PRO A 124 -8.36 9.06 -10.84
CA PRO A 124 -8.68 10.13 -11.80
C PRO A 124 -8.48 11.54 -11.22
N LEU A 125 -8.45 11.70 -9.90
CA LEU A 125 -8.32 12.99 -9.22
C LEU A 125 -6.90 13.34 -8.76
N LEU A 126 -5.87 12.59 -9.18
CA LEU A 126 -4.49 12.95 -8.89
C LEU A 126 -4.08 14.19 -9.71
N ILE A 127 -4.35 15.37 -9.16
CA ILE A 127 -3.97 16.67 -9.75
C ILE A 127 -2.51 16.94 -9.38
N GLY A 128 -1.59 16.77 -10.34
CA GLY A 128 -0.26 17.38 -10.24
C GLY A 128 0.91 16.49 -9.77
N GLY A 129 0.72 15.18 -9.63
CA GLY A 129 1.83 14.24 -9.54
C GLY A 129 1.70 13.22 -8.42
N CYS A 130 1.99 11.96 -8.74
CA CYS A 130 2.34 10.97 -7.71
C CYS A 130 3.64 11.44 -7.07
N THR A 131 3.66 11.62 -5.75
CA THR A 131 4.91 11.88 -5.06
C THR A 131 5.65 10.56 -4.92
N PHE A 132 6.66 10.36 -5.77
CA PHE A 132 7.59 9.24 -5.63
C PHE A 132 8.67 9.66 -4.65
N ASP A 133 9.00 8.79 -3.69
CA ASP A 133 10.18 9.00 -2.85
C ASP A 133 11.47 9.18 -3.67
N ARG A 134 11.47 8.70 -4.92
CA ARG A 134 12.55 8.84 -5.88
C ARG A 134 11.98 8.95 -7.29
N PRO A 135 11.80 10.14 -7.87
CA PRO A 135 11.49 10.25 -9.28
C PRO A 135 12.66 9.64 -10.08
N LEU A 136 12.38 8.53 -10.75
CA LEU A 136 13.32 7.86 -11.63
C LEU A 136 13.19 8.48 -13.02
N LEU A 137 14.31 8.99 -13.53
CA LEU A 137 14.43 9.52 -14.89
C LEU A 137 14.47 8.38 -15.92
N GLY A 138 14.89 7.19 -15.50
CA GLY A 138 14.91 5.99 -16.32
C GLY A 138 15.45 4.79 -15.56
N GLU A 139 15.03 3.61 -16.00
CA GLU A 139 15.53 2.31 -15.53
C GLU A 139 16.11 1.53 -16.71
N PHE A 140 17.19 0.79 -16.45
CA PHE A 140 17.82 -0.10 -17.42
C PHE A 140 18.20 -1.41 -16.73
N TYR A 141 17.81 -2.53 -17.35
CA TYR A 141 18.15 -3.87 -16.90
C TYR A 141 19.18 -4.46 -17.86
N SER A 142 20.26 -5.01 -17.31
CA SER A 142 21.28 -5.73 -18.07
C SER A 142 21.58 -7.06 -17.41
N TYR A 143 21.97 -8.04 -18.24
CA TYR A 143 22.33 -9.36 -17.78
C TYR A 143 23.71 -9.71 -18.32
N GLU A 144 24.69 -9.81 -17.44
CA GLU A 144 26.06 -10.14 -17.79
C GLU A 144 26.61 -11.14 -16.78
N ASN A 145 27.21 -12.24 -17.28
CA ASN A 145 27.88 -13.25 -16.45
C ASN A 145 27.00 -13.87 -15.33
N GLY A 146 25.69 -14.01 -15.55
CA GLY A 146 24.78 -14.58 -14.55
C GLY A 146 24.35 -13.59 -13.45
N LEU A 147 24.71 -12.31 -13.57
CA LEU A 147 24.27 -11.24 -12.69
C LEU A 147 23.24 -10.38 -13.41
N GLU A 148 22.09 -10.19 -12.77
CA GLU A 148 21.09 -9.23 -13.20
C GLU A 148 21.42 -7.89 -12.55
N THR A 149 21.69 -6.86 -13.36
CA THR A 149 22.00 -5.52 -12.86
C THR A 149 20.86 -4.57 -13.20
N HIS A 150 20.20 -4.08 -12.15
CA HIS A 150 19.24 -3.00 -12.23
C HIS A 150 19.97 -1.66 -12.06
N THR A 151 19.89 -0.81 -13.08
CA THR A 151 20.42 0.55 -13.04
C THR A 151 19.25 1.53 -13.07
N SER A 152 19.22 2.46 -12.12
CA SER A 152 18.21 3.52 -12.06
C SER A 152 18.90 4.89 -12.08
N LEU A 153 18.44 5.77 -12.96
CA LEU A 153 18.87 7.17 -13.03
C LEU A 153 17.83 8.03 -12.30
N LYS A 154 18.27 8.85 -11.36
CA LYS A 154 17.40 9.75 -10.59
C LYS A 154 17.38 11.15 -11.20
N GLU A 155 16.34 11.93 -10.90
CA GLU A 155 16.23 13.34 -11.35
C GLU A 155 17.45 14.22 -10.99
N ASN A 156 18.07 13.97 -9.85
CA ASN A 156 19.27 14.69 -9.43
C ASN A 156 20.56 14.23 -10.15
N GLY A 157 20.45 13.40 -11.19
CA GLY A 157 21.57 12.83 -11.96
C GLY A 157 22.28 11.67 -11.27
N THR A 158 21.84 11.26 -10.07
CA THR A 158 22.45 10.13 -9.36
C THR A 158 22.08 8.82 -10.05
N VAL A 159 23.07 7.94 -10.25
CA VAL A 159 22.86 6.58 -10.76
C VAL A 159 22.95 5.60 -9.59
N ASP A 160 21.88 4.85 -9.31
CA ASP A 160 21.87 3.75 -8.36
C ASP A 160 21.92 2.42 -9.13
N ARG A 161 22.94 1.61 -8.87
CA ARG A 161 23.17 0.30 -9.49
C ARG A 161 23.08 -0.79 -8.43
N ARG A 162 22.19 -1.74 -8.66
CA ARG A 162 22.05 -2.93 -7.81
C ARG A 162 22.21 -4.18 -8.65
N SER A 163 23.15 -5.03 -8.25
CA SER A 163 23.38 -6.31 -8.90
C SER A 163 22.83 -7.42 -8.02
N TYR A 164 21.98 -8.25 -8.62
CA TYR A 164 21.39 -9.41 -8.00
C TYR A 164 22.02 -10.64 -8.62
N ARG A 165 22.54 -11.53 -7.78
CA ARG A 165 22.85 -12.88 -8.21
C ARG A 165 21.51 -13.60 -8.29
N ARG A 166 21.12 -14.06 -9.48
CA ARG A 166 19.97 -14.96 -9.57
C ARG A 166 20.32 -16.22 -8.80
N GLU A 167 19.79 -16.35 -7.59
CA GLU A 167 19.71 -17.65 -6.96
C GLU A 167 18.77 -18.49 -7.80
N SER A 168 19.29 -19.61 -8.27
CA SER A 168 18.56 -20.60 -9.03
C SER A 168 17.44 -21.19 -8.16
N GLY A 169 16.30 -20.50 -8.04
CA GLY A 169 15.06 -21.01 -7.48
C GLY A 169 14.74 -20.62 -6.03
N ALA A 170 13.47 -20.21 -5.85
CA ALA A 170 12.65 -20.26 -4.63
C ALA A 170 13.07 -19.43 -3.39
N GLY A 171 12.65 -18.16 -3.37
CA GLY A 171 12.05 -17.52 -2.19
C GLY A 171 12.96 -17.02 -1.07
N ALA A 172 13.19 -15.70 -1.00
CA ALA A 172 13.75 -15.03 0.16
C ALA A 172 12.70 -14.14 0.82
N THR A 173 12.33 -14.43 2.08
CA THR A 173 11.47 -13.59 2.91
C THR A 173 12.31 -12.75 3.88
N ARG A 174 12.04 -11.44 3.91
CA ARG A 174 12.61 -10.48 4.88
C ARG A 174 11.72 -10.49 6.14
N LYS A 175 12.32 -10.40 7.34
CA LYS A 175 11.61 -10.29 8.63
C LYS A 175 11.91 -8.95 9.26
N ASP A 176 10.87 -8.14 9.49
CA ASP A 176 10.84 -7.08 10.50
C ASP A 176 9.45 -7.08 11.17
N GLY A 177 9.38 -6.73 12.46
CA GLY A 177 8.16 -6.79 13.28
C GLY A 177 7.13 -5.71 12.93
N GLY A 178 5.87 -5.86 13.35
CA GLY A 178 4.77 -4.92 13.06
C GLY A 178 4.27 -4.16 14.30
N ASP A 179 3.80 -2.93 14.10
CA ASP A 179 3.27 -1.99 15.10
C ASP A 179 1.95 -1.41 14.55
N LEU A 180 0.96 -1.14 15.40
CA LEU A 180 -0.27 -0.44 15.02
C LEU A 180 -0.31 0.91 15.72
N LEU A 181 -0.30 2.00 14.95
CA LEU A 181 -0.38 3.36 15.48
C LEU A 181 -1.73 3.99 15.10
N VAL A 182 -2.55 4.26 16.10
CA VAL A 182 -3.80 5.00 15.96
C VAL A 182 -3.59 6.40 16.53
N THR A 183 -3.59 7.42 15.68
CA THR A 183 -3.47 8.82 16.10
C THR A 183 -4.78 9.54 15.86
N GLN A 184 -5.41 10.03 16.93
CA GLN A 184 -6.52 10.96 16.83
C GLN A 184 -6.01 12.36 17.18
N ASP A 185 -5.94 13.25 16.19
CA ASP A 185 -5.74 14.68 16.45
C ASP A 185 -7.01 15.20 17.10
N LEU A 186 -6.99 15.37 18.42
CA LEU A 186 -8.03 16.11 19.13
C LEU A 186 -7.77 17.59 18.85
N GLY A 187 -8.25 18.07 17.71
CA GLY A 187 -8.25 19.50 17.41
C GLY A 187 -8.95 20.25 18.54
N HIS A 188 -8.17 20.97 19.35
CA HIS A 188 -8.71 21.90 20.33
C HIS A 188 -9.30 23.09 19.57
N CYS A 189 -10.63 23.15 19.52
CA CYS A 189 -11.39 24.38 19.34
C CYS A 189 -11.72 24.97 20.71
#